data_AF-A0AA36BK43-F1
#
_entry.id   AF-A0AA36BK43-F1
#
_cell.length_a   1.000
_cell.length_b   1.000
_cell.length_c   1.000
_cell.angle_alpha   90.00
_cell.angle_beta   90.00
_cell.angle_gamma   90.00
#
_symmetry.space_group_name_H-M   'P 1'
#
loop_
_entity.id
_entity.type
_entity.pdbx_description
1 polymer ?
#
loop_
_entity_poly.entity_id
_entity_poly.type
_entity_poly.pdbx_seq_one_letter_code
_entity_poly.pdbx_strand_id
1 'polypeptide(L)'
;MTAVHRNNTQQSSNDVLPENSADEQTEKLFTGEHDDDKQNDCSSPDDQTNHVEAGVSADNINVNPNINTNPRRFSFRKLWAFTGPGFLMSIAYLDPGNIESDLQTGVIVKYKLLWMLFWSTFMGLILQLLAARLGSVTGENLAQVCRKEYPKFPRLLLWIMIELAIIGSDIQEVIGSAIAINLLSNGLVPIWGGVLITGLDTFTFLFLENAGLRILEGFFGLLISIMAVCFMYLFIIIKPDFVEIMKGLAIPWCKDCSRDGIQQMAGIIGAVVMPHNIYLHSALVLSRSVDRTDKRNIKEANMYYTIESSLALFLSFIINMFVVTVFAAANLPDGTDTLAKAGTWLATHFNMPALKIIWAVGVLASGQSSTMTVIKIFCSAFVTLDPNVCSFPS
;
A
#
# COMPACT_ATOMS: atom_id res chain seq x y z
N MET A 1 46.30 -18.19 -56.95
CA MET A 1 47.59 -18.21 -56.23
C MET A 1 47.35 -18.81 -54.85
N THR A 2 48.22 -19.75 -54.46
CA THR A 2 48.55 -20.25 -53.10
C THR A 2 47.95 -19.43 -51.94
N ALA A 3 47.19 -19.94 -50.96
CA ALA A 3 47.22 -21.21 -50.21
C ALA A 3 48.52 -21.46 -49.42
N VAL A 4 48.43 -21.62 -48.09
CA VAL A 4 49.11 -22.63 -47.26
C VAL A 4 48.60 -22.58 -45.81
N HIS A 5 48.27 -23.76 -45.26
CA HIS A 5 47.94 -24.06 -43.86
C HIS A 5 49.17 -24.70 -43.17
N ARG A 6 49.40 -24.45 -41.87
CA ARG A 6 50.15 -25.31 -40.91
C ARG A 6 49.98 -24.71 -39.49
N ASN A 7 49.50 -25.33 -38.41
CA ASN A 7 49.23 -26.73 -37.97
C ASN A 7 50.37 -27.39 -37.15
N ASN A 8 50.08 -27.69 -35.86
CA ASN A 8 50.71 -28.66 -34.92
C ASN A 8 52.21 -28.42 -34.51
N THR A 9 52.79 -28.96 -33.40
CA THR A 9 52.40 -30.05 -32.46
C THR A 9 53.10 -29.95 -31.07
N GLN A 10 52.73 -30.85 -30.14
CA GLN A 10 53.15 -31.08 -28.73
C GLN A 10 54.65 -31.38 -28.43
N GLN A 11 55.09 -31.10 -27.19
CA GLN A 11 55.90 -31.93 -26.23
C GLN A 11 56.53 -31.02 -25.13
N SER A 12 57.11 -31.49 -24.01
CA SER A 12 56.69 -32.43 -22.94
C SER A 12 57.70 -32.35 -21.78
N SER A 13 57.26 -32.51 -20.52
CA SER A 13 58.06 -32.93 -19.34
C SER A 13 59.09 -31.95 -18.71
N ASN A 14 58.86 -31.54 -17.45
CA ASN A 14 59.55 -31.99 -16.20
C ASN A 14 60.81 -31.12 -15.88
N ASP A 15 61.09 -30.60 -14.66
CA ASP A 15 60.42 -30.52 -13.34
C ASP A 15 60.82 -29.19 -12.63
N VAL A 16 60.31 -28.78 -11.46
CA VAL A 16 60.74 -29.12 -10.08
C VAL A 16 59.62 -28.78 -9.06
N LEU A 17 59.64 -29.51 -7.93
CA LEU A 17 58.66 -29.69 -6.83
C LEU A 17 58.19 -28.43 -6.02
N PRO A 18 57.15 -28.59 -5.14
CA PRO A 18 56.24 -27.52 -4.72
C PRO A 18 56.19 -27.25 -3.19
N GLU A 19 55.27 -26.38 -2.75
CA GLU A 19 54.76 -26.39 -1.36
C GLU A 19 53.24 -26.08 -1.29
N ASN A 20 52.47 -27.17 -1.06
CA ASN A 20 51.17 -27.36 -0.35
C ASN A 20 50.28 -26.14 0.01
N SER A 21 48.95 -26.09 -0.23
CA SER A 21 47.83 -27.04 0.06
C SER A 21 47.52 -27.20 1.56
N ALA A 22 46.29 -27.33 2.07
CA ALA A 22 44.92 -27.23 1.53
C ALA A 22 43.92 -27.18 2.74
N ASP A 23 42.62 -27.36 2.47
CA ASP A 23 41.51 -27.37 3.43
C ASP A 23 41.59 -28.41 4.58
N GLU A 24 40.76 -28.16 5.60
CA GLU A 24 39.97 -29.15 6.35
C GLU A 24 40.69 -30.37 6.99
N GLN A 25 41.10 -30.25 8.27
CA GLN A 25 40.93 -31.26 9.34
C GLN A 25 41.64 -30.85 10.64
N THR A 26 40.90 -30.48 11.71
CA THR A 26 41.21 -30.88 13.11
C THR A 26 40.07 -30.58 14.08
N GLU A 27 39.19 -31.56 14.23
CA GLU A 27 38.54 -31.82 15.52
C GLU A 27 39.62 -32.34 16.51
N LYS A 28 39.42 -32.15 17.82
CA LYS A 28 40.17 -32.76 18.97
C LYS A 28 41.51 -32.12 19.38
N LEU A 29 41.44 -31.11 20.25
CA LEU A 29 42.30 -30.85 21.42
C LEU A 29 41.68 -29.65 22.18
N PHE A 30 41.28 -29.68 23.46
CA PHE A 30 41.67 -30.52 24.59
C PHE A 30 40.45 -30.95 25.45
N THR A 31 40.59 -32.08 26.14
CA THR A 31 39.80 -32.51 27.32
C THR A 31 40.75 -32.86 28.46
N GLY A 32 40.30 -32.67 29.71
CA GLY A 32 41.06 -32.90 30.95
C GLY A 32 40.80 -31.76 31.95
N GLU A 33 40.01 -31.83 33.04
CA GLU A 33 39.54 -32.88 33.98
C GLU A 33 40.18 -32.71 35.38
N HIS A 34 39.41 -33.06 36.43
CA HIS A 34 39.64 -32.90 37.89
C HIS A 34 39.51 -31.48 38.51
N ASP A 35 38.96 -31.29 39.73
CA ASP A 35 38.09 -32.15 40.58
C ASP A 35 37.37 -31.30 41.67
N ASP A 36 36.20 -31.79 42.10
CA ASP A 36 35.55 -31.76 43.43
C ASP A 36 35.20 -30.48 44.27
N ASP A 37 34.09 -30.67 45.00
CA ASP A 37 33.73 -30.16 46.33
C ASP A 37 33.28 -28.69 46.55
N LYS A 38 31.95 -28.46 46.53
CA LYS A 38 31.12 -28.50 47.77
C LYS A 38 29.62 -28.19 47.63
N GLN A 39 28.86 -28.86 48.48
CA GLN A 39 27.48 -28.56 48.89
C GLN A 39 27.28 -27.06 49.24
N ASN A 40 26.09 -26.52 48.94
CA ASN A 40 25.22 -26.07 50.01
C ASN A 40 23.75 -25.91 49.59
N ASP A 41 22.91 -26.34 50.54
CA ASP A 41 21.45 -26.27 50.56
C ASP A 41 20.96 -24.84 50.86
N CYS A 42 19.68 -24.54 50.57
CA CYS A 42 18.83 -23.67 51.39
C CYS A 42 17.44 -23.42 50.74
N SER A 43 16.40 -23.81 51.46
CA SER A 43 14.99 -23.57 51.11
C SER A 43 14.24 -22.88 52.26
N SER A 44 13.48 -21.81 51.96
CA SER A 44 12.37 -21.26 52.78
C SER A 44 12.76 -20.62 54.15
N PRO A 45 11.88 -19.87 54.88
CA PRO A 45 10.40 -19.85 54.76
C PRO A 45 9.65 -18.49 54.91
N ASP A 46 8.33 -18.58 54.71
CA ASP A 46 7.17 -17.86 55.30
C ASP A 46 7.09 -16.31 55.37
N ASP A 47 5.97 -15.79 54.82
CA ASP A 47 5.08 -14.89 55.57
C ASP A 47 3.60 -15.15 55.17
N GLN A 48 2.67 -14.96 56.12
CA GLN A 48 1.23 -15.21 55.97
C GLN A 48 0.44 -13.90 56.20
N THR A 49 -0.66 -13.68 55.46
CA THR A 49 -2.02 -13.60 56.07
C THR A 49 -3.14 -13.21 55.08
N ASN A 50 -4.25 -13.96 55.17
CA ASN A 50 -5.66 -13.56 55.13
C ASN A 50 -6.25 -12.75 53.94
N HIS A 51 -7.26 -13.32 53.27
CA HIS A 51 -8.67 -12.93 53.47
C HIS A 51 -9.66 -14.01 52.98
N VAL A 52 -10.95 -13.83 53.29
CA VAL A 52 -11.98 -14.89 53.47
C VAL A 52 -12.99 -14.98 52.30
N GLU A 53 -13.67 -16.13 52.22
CA GLU A 53 -14.73 -16.56 51.28
C GLU A 53 -15.77 -15.51 50.82
N ALA A 54 -16.24 -15.63 49.56
CA ALA A 54 -17.60 -16.11 49.26
C ALA A 54 -17.99 -16.04 47.75
N GLY A 55 -18.52 -17.15 47.21
CA GLY A 55 -19.69 -17.09 46.31
C GLY A 55 -19.56 -17.39 44.79
N VAL A 56 -20.42 -18.32 44.35
CA VAL A 56 -21.00 -18.51 43.00
C VAL A 56 -20.28 -19.46 42.03
N SER A 57 -21.09 -20.34 41.43
CA SER A 57 -20.73 -21.59 40.75
C SER A 57 -20.00 -21.44 39.40
N ALA A 58 -19.05 -22.33 39.15
CA ALA A 58 -18.56 -22.65 37.81
C ALA A 58 -19.27 -23.93 37.30
N ASP A 59 -20.08 -23.81 36.24
CA ASP A 59 -20.66 -24.96 35.56
C ASP A 59 -19.58 -25.74 34.79
N ASN A 60 -19.55 -27.05 34.97
CA ASN A 60 -18.58 -27.94 34.34
C ASN A 60 -18.93 -28.19 32.86
N ILE A 61 -18.38 -27.41 31.94
CA ILE A 61 -18.42 -27.73 30.50
C ILE A 61 -17.12 -28.45 30.11
N ASN A 62 -17.21 -29.78 30.13
CA ASN A 62 -16.13 -30.68 29.71
C ASN A 62 -16.02 -30.70 28.17
N VAL A 63 -15.15 -29.87 27.60
CA VAL A 63 -14.99 -29.75 26.13
C VAL A 63 -14.15 -30.92 25.58
N ASN A 64 -14.86 -31.89 24.99
CA ASN A 64 -14.30 -33.05 24.30
C ASN A 64 -13.28 -32.62 23.19
N PRO A 65 -12.05 -33.14 23.18
CA PRO A 65 -10.99 -32.68 22.25
C PRO A 65 -11.17 -33.12 20.79
N ASN A 66 -12.23 -33.87 20.46
CA ASN A 66 -12.44 -34.41 19.11
C ASN A 66 -13.38 -33.54 18.24
N ILE A 67 -12.89 -32.36 17.81
CA ILE A 67 -13.49 -31.64 16.67
C ILE A 67 -12.72 -32.00 15.39
N ASN A 68 -13.40 -32.76 14.52
CA ASN A 68 -12.87 -33.26 13.25
C ASN A 68 -12.18 -32.20 12.40
N THR A 69 -11.00 -32.58 11.87
CA THR A 69 -10.20 -31.84 10.89
C THR A 69 -10.87 -31.81 9.51
N ASN A 70 -11.91 -31.00 9.36
CA ASN A 70 -12.49 -30.73 8.04
C ASN A 70 -11.58 -29.74 7.27
N PRO A 71 -11.23 -29.98 5.98
CA PRO A 71 -10.43 -29.04 5.20
C PRO A 71 -11.16 -27.70 5.10
N ARG A 72 -10.50 -26.63 5.54
CA ARG A 72 -11.07 -25.29 5.75
C ARG A 72 -11.68 -24.76 4.44
N ARG A 73 -13.01 -24.81 4.30
CA ARG A 73 -13.73 -24.10 3.22
C ARG A 73 -13.53 -22.59 3.39
N PHE A 74 -13.36 -21.89 2.28
CA PHE A 74 -13.35 -20.43 2.23
C PHE A 74 -14.58 -19.87 2.95
N SER A 75 -14.36 -19.01 3.95
CA SER A 75 -15.44 -18.46 4.78
C SER A 75 -15.56 -16.97 4.55
N PHE A 76 -16.67 -16.55 3.92
CA PHE A 76 -17.00 -15.13 3.74
C PHE A 76 -17.05 -14.37 5.07
N ARG A 77 -17.39 -15.04 6.19
CA ARG A 77 -17.37 -14.44 7.53
C ARG A 77 -15.95 -14.21 8.06
N LYS A 78 -14.98 -15.07 7.68
CA LYS A 78 -13.55 -14.80 7.93
C LYS A 78 -13.04 -13.70 7.00
N LEU A 79 -13.39 -13.74 5.71
CA LEU A 79 -13.02 -12.69 4.75
C LEU A 79 -13.43 -11.32 5.29
N TRP A 80 -14.70 -11.13 5.67
CA TRP A 80 -15.21 -9.89 6.30
C TRP A 80 -14.58 -9.50 7.64
N ALA A 81 -13.88 -10.43 8.32
CA ALA A 81 -13.16 -10.15 9.56
C ALA A 81 -11.68 -9.77 9.32
N PHE A 82 -11.13 -10.13 8.16
CA PHE A 82 -9.82 -9.70 7.67
C PHE A 82 -9.90 -8.48 6.74
N THR A 83 -11.05 -8.24 6.10
CA THR A 83 -11.32 -7.09 5.23
C THR A 83 -11.18 -5.78 6.02
N GLY A 84 -10.36 -4.88 5.51
CA GLY A 84 -10.01 -3.60 6.11
C GLY A 84 -8.66 -3.07 5.59
N PRO A 85 -7.53 -3.74 5.87
CA PRO A 85 -6.18 -3.31 5.48
C PRO A 85 -5.98 -3.08 3.98
N GLY A 86 -6.51 -3.97 3.13
CA GLY A 86 -6.41 -3.87 1.68
C GLY A 86 -7.29 -2.76 1.10
N PHE A 87 -8.48 -2.54 1.68
CA PHE A 87 -9.32 -1.40 1.31
C PHE A 87 -8.70 -0.07 1.75
N LEU A 88 -8.13 0.03 2.96
CA LEU A 88 -7.37 1.20 3.39
C LEU A 88 -6.22 1.52 2.44
N MET A 89 -5.45 0.49 2.06
CA MET A 89 -4.32 0.63 1.15
C MET A 89 -4.76 1.06 -0.27
N SER A 90 -5.93 0.62 -0.73
CA SER A 90 -6.44 0.96 -2.08
C SER A 90 -6.91 2.41 -2.23
N ILE A 91 -7.11 3.13 -1.12
CA ILE A 91 -7.44 4.56 -1.08
C ILE A 91 -6.33 5.41 -1.69
N ALA A 92 -5.07 5.07 -1.42
CA ALA A 92 -3.96 5.87 -1.96
C ALA A 92 -3.92 5.83 -3.49
N TYR A 93 -4.41 4.76 -4.13
CA TYR A 93 -4.58 4.67 -5.59
C TYR A 93 -5.74 5.52 -6.14
N LEU A 94 -6.52 6.14 -5.24
CA LEU A 94 -7.70 6.96 -5.49
C LEU A 94 -7.52 8.38 -4.94
N ASP A 95 -6.29 8.78 -4.58
CA ASP A 95 -5.98 10.11 -4.05
C ASP A 95 -6.11 11.21 -5.15
N PRO A 96 -6.12 12.50 -4.78
CA PRO A 96 -6.26 13.56 -5.78
C PRO A 96 -5.09 13.61 -6.78
N GLY A 97 -3.90 13.13 -6.40
CA GLY A 97 -2.73 13.01 -7.27
C GLY A 97 -2.94 11.96 -8.38
N ASN A 98 -3.44 10.77 -8.06
CA ASN A 98 -3.83 9.78 -9.07
C ASN A 98 -4.94 10.33 -9.98
N ILE A 99 -6.01 10.92 -9.42
CA ILE A 99 -7.12 11.47 -10.20
C ILE A 99 -6.65 12.59 -11.15
N GLU A 100 -5.69 13.44 -10.73
CA GLU A 100 -5.10 14.47 -11.59
C GLU A 100 -4.25 13.86 -12.71
N SER A 101 -3.41 12.87 -12.39
CA SER A 101 -2.58 12.17 -13.39
C SER A 101 -3.43 11.45 -14.44
N ASP A 102 -4.52 10.80 -14.01
CA ASP A 102 -5.49 10.13 -14.87
C ASP A 102 -6.29 11.13 -15.75
N LEU A 103 -6.71 12.26 -15.17
CA LEU A 103 -7.33 13.38 -15.90
C LEU A 103 -6.40 13.89 -17.01
N GLN A 104 -5.16 14.28 -16.67
CA GLN A 104 -4.20 14.82 -17.63
C GLN A 104 -3.87 13.78 -18.72
N THR A 105 -3.73 12.50 -18.34
CA THR A 105 -3.55 11.38 -19.28
C THR A 105 -4.71 11.28 -20.27
N GLY A 106 -5.94 11.34 -19.77
CA GLY A 106 -7.15 11.30 -20.60
C GLY A 106 -7.22 12.46 -21.60
N VAL A 107 -6.88 13.68 -21.16
CA VAL A 107 -6.87 14.87 -22.04
C VAL A 107 -5.76 14.81 -23.10
N ILE A 108 -4.51 14.59 -22.69
CA ILE A 108 -3.33 14.72 -23.56
C ILE A 108 -3.16 13.50 -24.48
N VAL A 109 -3.31 12.29 -23.93
CA VAL A 109 -2.91 11.03 -24.59
C VAL A 109 -4.11 10.14 -24.95
N LYS A 110 -5.30 10.47 -24.41
CA LYS A 110 -6.57 9.77 -24.64
C LYS A 110 -6.43 8.28 -24.31
N TYR A 111 -7.03 7.40 -25.11
CA TYR A 111 -7.06 5.96 -24.84
C TYR A 111 -5.69 5.25 -24.92
N LYS A 112 -4.61 5.89 -25.42
CA LYS A 112 -3.33 5.21 -25.72
C LYS A 112 -2.52 4.75 -24.50
N LEU A 113 -2.80 5.28 -23.30
CA LEU A 113 -2.09 4.91 -22.06
C LEU A 113 -2.87 3.97 -21.12
N LEU A 114 -4.05 3.47 -21.53
CA LEU A 114 -4.84 2.53 -20.72
C LEU A 114 -4.09 1.22 -20.41
N TRP A 115 -3.36 0.67 -21.39
CA TRP A 115 -2.49 -0.50 -21.15
C TRP A 115 -1.45 -0.21 -20.07
N MET A 116 -0.90 1.00 -20.02
CA MET A 116 0.09 1.39 -19.04
C MET A 116 -0.51 1.54 -17.65
N LEU A 117 -1.70 2.16 -17.52
CA LEU A 117 -2.44 2.20 -16.26
C LEU A 117 -2.64 0.77 -15.72
N PHE A 118 -3.12 -0.15 -16.56
CA PHE A 118 -3.33 -1.55 -16.18
C PHE A 118 -2.05 -2.26 -15.74
N TRP A 119 -0.96 -2.17 -16.51
CA TRP A 119 0.32 -2.80 -16.15
C TRP A 119 0.95 -2.16 -14.90
N SER A 120 0.78 -0.85 -14.71
CA SER A 120 1.22 -0.13 -13.52
C SER A 120 0.45 -0.61 -12.28
N THR A 121 -0.89 -0.71 -12.35
CA THR A 121 -1.69 -1.22 -11.22
C THR A 121 -1.41 -2.70 -10.95
N PHE A 122 -1.13 -3.50 -11.98
CA PHE A 122 -0.71 -4.90 -11.80
C PHE A 122 0.66 -5.03 -11.12
N MET A 123 1.63 -4.17 -11.47
CA MET A 123 2.91 -4.10 -10.75
C MET A 123 2.74 -3.58 -9.32
N GLY A 124 1.87 -2.59 -9.11
CA GLY A 124 1.44 -2.14 -7.79
C GLY A 124 0.90 -3.29 -6.95
N LEU A 125 -0.02 -4.10 -7.48
CA LEU A 125 -0.54 -5.30 -6.82
C LEU A 125 0.59 -6.25 -6.41
N ILE A 126 1.55 -6.56 -7.28
CA ILE A 126 2.67 -7.45 -6.95
C ILE A 126 3.50 -6.89 -5.77
N LEU A 127 3.90 -5.62 -5.84
CA LEU A 127 4.67 -4.96 -4.78
C LEU A 127 3.91 -4.97 -3.44
N GLN A 128 2.61 -4.77 -3.49
CA GLN A 128 1.74 -4.69 -2.33
C GLN A 128 1.46 -6.05 -1.71
N LEU A 129 1.36 -7.11 -2.51
CA LEU A 129 1.34 -8.49 -2.03
C LEU A 129 2.67 -8.90 -1.38
N LEU A 130 3.80 -8.38 -1.85
CA LEU A 130 5.11 -8.58 -1.21
C LEU A 130 5.19 -7.84 0.14
N ALA A 131 4.72 -6.60 0.21
CA ALA A 131 4.64 -5.83 1.46
C ALA A 131 3.76 -6.51 2.53
N ALA A 132 2.57 -6.98 2.13
CA ALA A 132 1.68 -7.73 3.00
C ALA A 132 2.29 -9.05 3.48
N ARG A 133 2.96 -9.79 2.59
CA ARG A 133 3.67 -11.03 2.96
C ARG A 133 4.83 -10.77 3.92
N LEU A 134 5.58 -9.68 3.74
CA LEU A 134 6.64 -9.29 4.66
C LEU A 134 6.06 -9.11 6.06
N GLY A 135 5.10 -8.20 6.23
CA GLY A 135 4.45 -7.94 7.53
C GLY A 135 3.80 -9.19 8.15
N SER A 136 3.13 -10.03 7.35
CA SER A 136 2.49 -11.26 7.84
C SER A 136 3.50 -12.33 8.28
N VAL A 137 4.71 -12.38 7.71
CA VAL A 137 5.71 -13.44 7.96
C VAL A 137 6.76 -13.02 8.99
N THR A 138 7.36 -11.84 8.85
CA THR A 138 8.34 -11.32 9.83
C THR A 138 7.66 -10.84 11.09
N GLY A 139 6.43 -10.33 10.96
CA GLY A 139 5.72 -9.70 12.05
C GLY A 139 6.17 -8.27 12.36
N GLU A 140 6.94 -7.67 11.46
CA GLU A 140 7.54 -6.34 11.55
C GLU A 140 7.25 -5.54 10.29
N ASN A 141 7.15 -4.21 10.42
CA ASN A 141 6.89 -3.34 9.27
C ASN A 141 8.14 -3.18 8.39
N LEU A 142 7.96 -2.75 7.13
CA LEU A 142 9.06 -2.59 6.18
C LEU A 142 10.14 -1.61 6.70
N ALA A 143 9.77 -0.59 7.46
CA ALA A 143 10.71 0.36 8.05
C ALA A 143 11.58 -0.28 9.15
N GLN A 144 11.04 -1.16 9.98
CA GLN A 144 11.76 -1.93 10.99
C GLN A 144 12.74 -2.92 10.35
N VAL A 145 12.32 -3.64 9.31
CA VAL A 145 13.19 -4.55 8.55
C VAL A 145 14.34 -3.76 7.91
N CYS A 146 14.04 -2.66 7.20
CA CYS A 146 15.07 -1.78 6.65
C CYS A 146 15.99 -1.17 7.72
N ARG A 147 15.48 -0.88 8.94
CA ARG A 147 16.28 -0.35 10.06
C ARG A 147 17.27 -1.38 10.63
N LYS A 148 16.98 -2.68 10.49
CA LYS A 148 17.84 -3.79 10.91
C LYS A 148 18.89 -4.17 9.86
N GLU A 149 18.47 -4.29 8.59
CA GLU A 149 19.34 -4.74 7.50
C GLU A 149 20.32 -3.65 7.03
N TYR A 150 19.90 -2.37 6.99
CA TYR A 150 20.73 -1.29 6.44
C TYR A 150 21.58 -0.55 7.48
N PRO A 151 22.85 -0.20 7.13
CA PRO A 151 23.68 0.65 7.98
C PRO A 151 23.14 2.09 8.06
N LYS A 152 23.71 2.88 8.99
CA LYS A 152 23.18 4.21 9.38
C LYS A 152 22.91 5.16 8.20
N PHE A 153 23.78 5.19 7.19
CA PHE A 153 23.70 6.17 6.09
C PHE A 153 22.60 5.85 5.06
N PRO A 154 22.53 4.65 4.43
CA PRO A 154 21.40 4.29 3.57
C PRO A 154 20.05 4.39 4.28
N ARG A 155 19.99 4.02 5.57
CA ARG A 155 18.78 4.15 6.38
C ARG A 155 18.30 5.61 6.51
N LEU A 156 19.21 6.56 6.74
CA LEU A 156 18.87 7.97 6.81
C LEU A 156 18.41 8.51 5.45
N LEU A 157 19.05 8.10 4.36
CA LEU A 157 18.64 8.47 3.00
C LEU A 157 17.25 7.94 2.65
N LEU A 158 16.96 6.68 2.97
CA LEU A 158 15.63 6.08 2.80
C LEU A 158 14.56 6.80 3.62
N TRP A 159 14.89 7.21 4.85
CA TRP A 159 13.97 8.01 5.67
C TRP A 159 13.69 9.38 5.05
N ILE A 160 14.71 10.13 4.61
CA ILE A 160 14.50 11.43 3.94
C ILE A 160 13.66 11.28 2.66
N MET A 161 13.92 10.22 1.86
CA MET A 161 13.16 9.96 0.64
C MET A 161 11.69 9.63 0.92
N ILE A 162 11.39 8.84 1.96
CA ILE A 162 10.00 8.51 2.30
C ILE A 162 9.27 9.71 2.91
N GLU A 163 9.95 10.50 3.73
CA GLU A 163 9.41 11.73 4.33
C GLU A 163 9.02 12.76 3.25
N LEU A 164 9.91 12.98 2.27
CA LEU A 164 9.61 13.85 1.12
C LEU A 164 8.45 13.31 0.26
N ALA A 165 8.33 11.98 0.10
CA ALA A 165 7.22 11.37 -0.62
C ALA A 165 5.88 11.48 0.12
N ILE A 166 5.90 11.47 1.46
CA ILE A 166 4.71 11.68 2.30
C ILE A 166 4.27 13.16 2.22
N ILE A 167 5.21 14.10 2.39
CA ILE A 167 4.95 15.55 2.26
C ILE A 167 4.42 15.90 0.86
N GLY A 168 4.96 15.29 -0.20
CA GLY A 168 4.48 15.48 -1.56
C GLY A 168 3.03 15.02 -1.76
N SER A 169 2.65 13.89 -1.16
CA SER A 169 1.28 13.36 -1.18
C SER A 169 0.30 14.28 -0.44
N ASP A 170 0.69 14.74 0.76
CA ASP A 170 -0.10 15.64 1.61
C ASP A 170 -0.39 16.99 0.91
N ILE A 171 0.60 17.53 0.19
CA ILE A 171 0.43 18.75 -0.63
C ILE A 171 -0.62 18.54 -1.73
N GLN A 172 -0.56 17.43 -2.48
CA GLN A 172 -1.53 17.14 -3.55
C GLN A 172 -2.95 16.98 -3.00
N GLU A 173 -3.07 16.37 -1.83
CA GLU A 173 -4.33 16.16 -1.13
C GLU A 173 -4.98 17.46 -0.64
N VAL A 174 -4.23 18.29 0.10
CA VAL A 174 -4.70 19.59 0.58
C VAL A 174 -5.12 20.49 -0.59
N ILE A 175 -4.38 20.46 -1.71
CA ILE A 175 -4.74 21.16 -2.94
C ILE A 175 -6.03 20.59 -3.56
N GLY A 176 -6.14 19.26 -3.68
CA GLY A 176 -7.30 18.58 -4.25
C GLY A 176 -8.59 18.89 -3.50
N SER A 177 -8.57 18.77 -2.17
CA SER A 177 -9.71 19.09 -1.32
C SER A 177 -10.04 20.59 -1.29
N ALA A 178 -9.05 21.48 -1.30
CA ALA A 178 -9.28 22.92 -1.43
C ALA A 178 -9.93 23.30 -2.78
N ILE A 179 -9.51 22.66 -3.88
CA ILE A 179 -10.15 22.80 -5.20
C ILE A 179 -11.58 22.27 -5.17
N ALA A 180 -11.81 21.10 -4.56
CA ALA A 180 -13.15 20.53 -4.45
C ALA A 180 -14.11 21.42 -3.65
N ILE A 181 -13.67 22.00 -2.53
CA ILE A 181 -14.44 22.96 -1.73
C ILE A 181 -14.76 24.23 -2.54
N ASN A 182 -13.77 24.79 -3.24
CA ASN A 182 -13.97 25.94 -4.13
C ASN A 182 -15.02 25.64 -5.22
N LEU A 183 -14.97 24.43 -5.79
CA LEU A 183 -15.85 23.99 -6.85
C LEU A 183 -17.29 23.76 -6.36
N LEU A 184 -17.48 23.10 -5.21
CA LEU A 184 -18.77 22.94 -4.52
C LEU A 184 -19.39 24.27 -4.12
N SER A 185 -18.57 25.19 -3.60
CA SER A 185 -18.98 26.52 -3.17
C SER A 185 -19.23 27.50 -4.33
N ASN A 186 -19.21 27.04 -5.58
CA ASN A 186 -19.34 27.87 -6.78
C ASN A 186 -18.41 29.10 -6.80
N GLY A 187 -17.21 28.99 -6.21
CA GLY A 187 -16.25 30.07 -6.08
C GLY A 187 -16.42 31.01 -4.88
N LEU A 188 -17.44 30.81 -4.03
CA LEU A 188 -17.62 31.59 -2.79
C LEU A 188 -16.45 31.43 -1.80
N VAL A 189 -15.89 30.22 -1.71
CA VAL A 189 -14.71 29.93 -0.89
C VAL A 189 -13.46 29.96 -1.79
N PRO A 190 -12.52 30.89 -1.59
CA PRO A 190 -11.27 30.92 -2.33
C PRO A 190 -10.35 29.75 -1.93
N ILE A 191 -9.39 29.38 -2.80
CA ILE A 191 -8.51 28.21 -2.57
C ILE A 191 -7.79 28.30 -1.21
N TRP A 192 -7.28 29.47 -0.82
CA TRP A 192 -6.63 29.65 0.49
C TRP A 192 -7.59 29.40 1.69
N GLY A 193 -8.88 29.69 1.51
CA GLY A 193 -9.92 29.38 2.50
C GLY A 193 -10.23 27.89 2.53
N GLY A 194 -10.23 27.23 1.37
CA GLY A 194 -10.32 25.77 1.26
C GLY A 194 -9.19 25.06 2.02
N VAL A 195 -7.95 25.49 1.84
CA VAL A 195 -6.76 24.97 2.56
C VAL A 195 -6.88 25.14 4.08
N LEU A 196 -7.45 26.25 4.55
CA LEU A 196 -7.67 26.49 5.98
C LEU A 196 -8.78 25.57 6.54
N ILE A 197 -9.83 25.32 5.76
CA ILE A 197 -10.90 24.37 6.12
C ILE A 197 -10.36 22.94 6.19
N THR A 198 -9.58 22.48 5.19
CA THR A 198 -8.98 21.13 5.22
C THR A 198 -8.01 20.97 6.39
N GLY A 199 -7.24 22.03 6.69
CA GLY A 199 -6.37 22.07 7.88
C GLY A 199 -7.13 22.04 9.22
N LEU A 200 -8.41 22.43 9.26
CA LEU A 200 -9.28 22.25 10.43
C LEU A 200 -9.91 20.85 10.45
N ASP A 201 -10.21 20.29 9.28
CA ASP A 201 -10.83 18.97 9.12
C ASP A 201 -9.90 17.84 9.62
N THR A 202 -8.58 17.99 9.41
CA THR A 202 -7.58 17.03 9.93
C THR A 202 -7.68 16.83 11.44
N PHE A 203 -7.96 17.88 12.22
CA PHE A 203 -8.22 17.76 13.67
C PHE A 203 -9.50 16.98 13.98
N THR A 204 -10.54 17.11 13.15
CA THR A 204 -11.78 16.34 13.26
C THR A 204 -11.52 14.86 12.94
N PHE A 205 -10.68 14.57 11.94
CA PHE A 205 -10.27 13.21 11.62
C PHE A 205 -9.37 12.55 12.66
N LEU A 206 -8.46 13.30 13.30
CA LEU A 206 -7.71 12.82 14.47
C LEU A 206 -8.65 12.43 15.64
N PHE A 207 -9.73 13.18 15.85
CA PHE A 207 -10.75 12.78 16.82
C PHE A 207 -11.53 11.53 16.39
N LEU A 208 -11.80 11.37 15.09
CA LEU A 208 -12.48 10.20 14.54
C LEU A 208 -11.61 8.93 14.56
N GLU A 209 -10.27 9.06 14.47
CA GLU A 209 -9.35 7.93 14.60
C GLU A 209 -9.44 7.28 16.00
N ASN A 210 -9.59 8.09 17.05
CA ASN A 210 -9.83 7.61 18.42
C ASN A 210 -11.13 6.80 18.59
N ALA A 211 -12.08 6.89 17.64
CA ALA A 211 -13.31 6.09 17.66
C ALA A 211 -13.11 4.63 17.20
N GLY A 212 -11.94 4.28 16.65
CA GLY A 212 -11.49 2.91 16.41
C GLY A 212 -11.54 2.45 14.95
N LEU A 213 -10.64 1.51 14.63
CA LEU A 213 -10.34 1.04 13.27
C LEU A 213 -11.57 0.65 12.43
N ARG A 214 -12.55 -0.04 13.03
CA ARG A 214 -13.70 -0.58 12.27
C ARG A 214 -14.70 0.48 11.82
N ILE A 215 -14.82 1.60 12.56
CA ILE A 215 -15.66 2.74 12.15
C ILE A 215 -14.98 3.46 10.98
N LEU A 216 -13.67 3.64 11.07
CA LEU A 216 -12.81 4.26 10.06
C LEU A 216 -12.76 3.43 8.76
N GLU A 217 -12.66 2.10 8.84
CA GLU A 217 -12.82 1.17 7.70
C GLU A 217 -14.19 1.34 7.00
N GLY A 218 -15.28 1.45 7.78
CA GLY A 218 -16.63 1.67 7.27
C GLY A 218 -16.82 3.04 6.60
N PHE A 219 -16.22 4.09 7.18
CA PHE A 219 -16.23 5.44 6.63
C PHE A 219 -15.52 5.51 5.27
N PHE A 220 -14.37 4.87 5.12
CA PHE A 220 -13.72 4.78 3.81
C PHE A 220 -14.49 3.94 2.80
N GLY A 221 -15.12 2.84 3.23
CA GLY A 221 -16.03 2.07 2.36
C GLY A 221 -17.17 2.94 1.80
N LEU A 222 -17.67 3.90 2.59
CA LEU A 222 -18.64 4.90 2.14
C LEU A 222 -18.02 5.88 1.13
N LEU A 223 -16.84 6.45 1.41
CA LEU A 223 -16.18 7.40 0.50
C LEU A 223 -15.83 6.77 -0.86
N ILE A 224 -15.23 5.57 -0.87
CA ILE A 224 -14.91 4.82 -2.10
C ILE A 224 -16.20 4.49 -2.87
N SER A 225 -17.28 4.10 -2.18
CA SER A 225 -18.58 3.82 -2.81
C SER A 225 -19.17 5.07 -3.47
N ILE A 226 -19.09 6.23 -2.80
CA ILE A 226 -19.49 7.52 -3.37
C ILE A 226 -18.68 7.81 -4.64
N MET A 227 -17.35 7.75 -4.58
CA MET A 227 -16.47 7.97 -5.74
C MET A 227 -16.79 7.01 -6.89
N ALA A 228 -16.94 5.73 -6.61
CA ALA A 228 -17.28 4.72 -7.62
C ALA A 228 -18.61 5.02 -8.30
N VAL A 229 -19.66 5.38 -7.54
CA VAL A 229 -20.97 5.77 -8.09
C VAL A 229 -20.87 7.07 -8.89
N CYS A 230 -20.13 8.06 -8.39
CA CYS A 230 -19.91 9.34 -9.07
C CYS A 230 -19.25 9.16 -10.44
N PHE A 231 -18.10 8.47 -10.50
CA PHE A 231 -17.36 8.29 -11.76
C PHE A 231 -18.03 7.29 -12.70
N MET A 232 -18.69 6.23 -12.19
CA MET A 232 -19.53 5.35 -13.00
C MET A 232 -20.69 6.10 -13.66
N TYR A 233 -21.32 7.04 -12.94
CA TYR A 233 -22.38 7.88 -13.49
C TYR A 233 -21.88 8.82 -14.60
N LEU A 234 -20.69 9.45 -14.42
CA LEU A 234 -20.03 10.21 -15.48
C LEU A 234 -19.75 9.33 -16.71
N PHE A 235 -19.18 8.13 -16.51
CA PHE A 235 -18.89 7.17 -17.59
C PHE A 235 -20.14 6.79 -18.40
N ILE A 236 -21.26 6.51 -17.72
CA ILE A 236 -22.54 6.15 -18.37
C ILE A 236 -23.14 7.33 -19.17
N ILE A 237 -23.01 8.56 -18.69
CA ILE A 237 -23.49 9.76 -19.41
C ILE A 237 -22.65 10.05 -20.64
N ILE A 238 -21.32 9.99 -20.49
CA ILE A 238 -20.36 10.45 -21.49
C ILE A 238 -20.21 9.41 -22.63
N LYS A 239 -20.52 8.13 -22.35
CA LYS A 239 -20.55 7.03 -23.33
C LYS A 239 -19.26 6.94 -24.17
N PRO A 240 -18.08 6.79 -23.53
CA PRO A 240 -16.84 6.57 -24.26
C PRO A 240 -16.91 5.28 -25.10
N ASP A 241 -16.20 5.23 -26.22
CA ASP A 241 -16.21 4.07 -27.11
C ASP A 241 -15.49 2.87 -26.48
N PHE A 242 -16.27 1.86 -26.07
CA PHE A 242 -15.77 0.59 -25.53
C PHE A 242 -14.75 -0.11 -26.44
N VAL A 243 -14.85 0.05 -27.76
CA VAL A 243 -13.90 -0.54 -28.73
C VAL A 243 -12.55 0.18 -28.64
N GLU A 244 -12.53 1.51 -28.46
CA GLU A 244 -11.30 2.26 -28.27
C GLU A 244 -10.68 2.01 -26.89
N ILE A 245 -11.51 1.88 -25.84
CA ILE A 245 -11.06 1.46 -24.50
C ILE A 245 -10.35 0.11 -24.56
N MET A 246 -10.99 -0.91 -25.15
CA MET A 246 -10.42 -2.26 -25.23
C MET A 246 -9.16 -2.31 -26.11
N LYS A 247 -9.09 -1.53 -27.20
CA LYS A 247 -7.87 -1.38 -28.01
C LYS A 247 -6.75 -0.70 -27.22
N GLY A 248 -7.06 0.38 -26.49
CA GLY A 248 -6.11 1.13 -25.67
C GLY A 248 -5.57 0.33 -24.48
N LEU A 249 -6.35 -0.62 -23.98
CA LEU A 249 -5.97 -1.55 -22.91
C LEU A 249 -5.11 -2.72 -23.43
N ALA A 250 -5.43 -3.26 -24.61
CA ALA A 250 -4.79 -4.47 -25.16
C ALA A 250 -3.55 -4.19 -26.04
N ILE A 251 -3.44 -3.02 -26.66
CA ILE A 251 -2.40 -2.72 -27.65
C ILE A 251 -1.41 -1.69 -27.08
N PRO A 252 -0.16 -2.07 -26.77
CA PRO A 252 0.87 -1.13 -26.35
C PRO A 252 1.29 -0.25 -27.54
N TRP A 253 0.70 0.95 -27.63
CA TRP A 253 0.88 1.84 -28.78
C TRP A 253 1.81 3.02 -28.42
N CYS A 254 3.08 2.90 -28.78
CA CYS A 254 4.07 3.98 -28.63
C CYS A 254 5.00 4.05 -29.85
N LYS A 255 4.42 4.06 -31.06
CA LYS A 255 5.18 4.26 -32.31
C LYS A 255 5.57 5.72 -32.55
N ASP A 256 4.72 6.64 -32.10
CA ASP A 256 4.85 8.10 -32.25
C ASP A 256 4.51 8.82 -30.92
N CYS A 257 5.15 8.44 -29.82
CA CYS A 257 4.94 9.11 -28.53
C CYS A 257 5.55 10.51 -28.52
N SER A 258 4.72 11.56 -28.40
CA SER A 258 5.19 12.93 -28.09
C SER A 258 5.95 12.96 -26.76
N ARG A 259 6.79 13.98 -26.54
CA ARG A 259 7.45 14.21 -25.25
C ARG A 259 6.47 14.26 -24.10
N ASP A 260 5.32 14.90 -24.31
CA ASP A 260 4.24 15.04 -23.32
C ASP A 260 3.64 13.66 -22.99
N GLY A 261 3.52 12.78 -23.99
CA GLY A 261 3.08 11.39 -23.79
C GLY A 261 4.07 10.56 -22.96
N ILE A 262 5.37 10.84 -23.06
CA ILE A 262 6.41 10.21 -22.21
C ILE A 262 6.32 10.75 -20.78
N GLN A 263 6.08 12.06 -20.61
CA GLN A 263 5.88 12.67 -19.31
C GLN A 263 4.66 12.09 -18.60
N GLN A 264 3.51 11.94 -19.27
CA GLN A 264 2.33 11.33 -18.66
C GLN A 264 2.52 9.83 -18.38
N MET A 265 3.26 9.10 -19.21
CA MET A 265 3.69 7.73 -18.93
C MET A 265 4.48 7.63 -17.62
N ALA A 266 5.45 8.53 -17.39
CA ALA A 266 6.17 8.59 -16.12
C ALA A 266 5.26 9.00 -14.95
N GLY A 267 4.32 9.92 -15.19
CA GLY A 267 3.30 10.36 -14.23
C GLY A 267 2.40 9.22 -13.74
N ILE A 268 1.82 8.42 -14.64
CA ILE A 268 0.98 7.26 -14.29
C ILE A 268 1.77 6.24 -13.46
N ILE A 269 3.02 5.96 -13.84
CA ILE A 269 3.86 5.01 -13.09
C ILE A 269 4.17 5.55 -11.69
N GLY A 270 4.52 6.83 -11.56
CA GLY A 270 4.79 7.47 -10.27
C GLY A 270 3.56 7.59 -9.36
N ALA A 271 2.40 7.93 -9.91
CA ALA A 271 1.15 8.06 -9.16
C ALA A 271 0.62 6.72 -8.66
N VAL A 272 0.73 5.66 -9.48
CA VAL A 272 0.24 4.31 -9.13
C VAL A 272 1.24 3.54 -8.26
N VAL A 273 2.55 3.75 -8.39
CA VAL A 273 3.58 3.06 -7.60
C VAL A 273 4.07 3.96 -6.45
N MET A 274 3.16 4.27 -5.52
CA MET A 274 3.43 5.10 -4.34
C MET A 274 4.34 4.38 -3.33
N PRO A 275 5.58 4.86 -3.06
CA PRO A 275 6.50 4.17 -2.15
C PRO A 275 5.96 4.10 -0.71
N HIS A 276 5.38 5.19 -0.21
CA HIS A 276 4.85 5.28 1.15
C HIS A 276 3.73 4.26 1.43
N ASN A 277 2.96 3.88 0.40
CA ASN A 277 1.87 2.92 0.55
C ASN A 277 2.38 1.47 0.70
N ILE A 278 3.57 1.17 0.18
CA ILE A 278 4.25 -0.13 0.40
C ILE A 278 4.64 -0.27 1.89
N TYR A 279 5.15 0.81 2.49
CA TYR A 279 5.42 0.86 3.93
C TYR A 279 4.12 0.74 4.74
N LEU A 280 3.09 1.51 4.38
CA LEU A 280 1.79 1.47 5.05
C LEU A 280 1.19 0.07 5.09
N HIS A 281 1.08 -0.59 3.93
CA HIS A 281 0.40 -1.88 3.83
C HIS A 281 1.13 -2.96 4.64
N SER A 282 2.46 -2.91 4.70
CA SER A 282 3.26 -3.78 5.59
C SER A 282 2.94 -3.57 7.08
N ALA A 283 2.58 -2.36 7.50
CA ALA A 283 2.18 -2.03 8.87
C ALA A 283 0.71 -2.34 9.14
N LEU A 284 -0.21 -2.04 8.20
CA LEU A 284 -1.64 -2.32 8.35
C LEU A 284 -1.93 -3.81 8.53
N VAL A 285 -1.18 -4.68 7.85
CA VAL A 285 -1.29 -6.13 8.00
C VAL A 285 -1.00 -6.59 9.44
N LEU A 286 -0.15 -5.88 10.20
CA LEU A 286 0.16 -6.18 11.60
C LEU A 286 -0.99 -5.88 12.56
N SER A 287 -1.97 -5.04 12.17
CA SER A 287 -3.14 -4.71 12.99
C SER A 287 -4.08 -5.90 13.23
N ARG A 288 -3.97 -6.96 12.43
CA ARG A 288 -4.72 -8.20 12.58
C ARG A 288 -3.81 -9.26 13.20
N SER A 289 -4.20 -9.78 14.36
CA SER A 289 -3.45 -10.82 15.06
C SER A 289 -3.48 -12.14 14.29
N VAL A 290 -2.37 -12.46 13.64
CA VAL A 290 -2.11 -13.77 13.03
C VAL A 290 -1.21 -14.56 13.97
N ASP A 291 -1.63 -15.76 14.36
CA ASP A 291 -0.78 -16.70 15.07
C ASP A 291 0.36 -17.16 14.15
N ARG A 292 1.59 -16.74 14.51
CA ARG A 292 2.82 -16.98 13.74
C ARG A 292 3.47 -18.33 14.06
N THR A 293 2.95 -19.09 15.03
CA THR A 293 3.52 -20.39 15.43
C THR A 293 3.16 -21.50 14.42
N ASP A 294 1.97 -21.47 13.81
CA ASP A 294 1.55 -22.41 12.77
C ASP A 294 1.70 -21.81 11.36
N LYS A 295 2.58 -22.43 10.55
CA LYS A 295 2.77 -22.11 9.12
C LYS A 295 1.46 -22.16 8.31
N ARG A 296 0.45 -22.94 8.73
CA ARG A 296 -0.87 -23.01 8.09
C ARG A 296 -1.68 -21.74 8.32
N ASN A 297 -1.60 -21.13 9.50
CA ASN A 297 -2.30 -19.88 9.81
C ASN A 297 -1.70 -18.71 9.03
N ILE A 298 -0.36 -18.63 8.92
CA ILE A 298 0.34 -17.67 8.05
C ILE A 298 -0.07 -17.86 6.58
N LYS A 299 -0.21 -19.10 6.09
CA LYS A 299 -0.65 -19.37 4.71
C LYS A 299 -2.11 -18.98 4.47
N GLU A 300 -3.00 -19.21 5.43
CA GLU A 300 -4.41 -18.77 5.34
C GLU A 300 -4.52 -17.23 5.38
N ALA A 301 -3.78 -16.56 6.27
CA ALA A 301 -3.74 -15.09 6.33
C ALA A 301 -3.26 -14.47 5.01
N ASN A 302 -2.12 -14.93 4.49
CA ASN A 302 -1.59 -14.49 3.19
C ASN A 302 -2.58 -14.73 2.03
N MET A 303 -3.40 -15.79 2.08
CA MET A 303 -4.44 -16.02 1.08
C MET A 303 -5.57 -14.98 1.18
N TYR A 304 -6.04 -14.65 2.39
CA TYR A 304 -7.07 -13.62 2.56
C TYR A 304 -6.56 -12.23 2.17
N TYR A 305 -5.36 -11.82 2.61
CA TYR A 305 -4.77 -10.55 2.15
C TYR A 305 -4.59 -10.52 0.63
N THR A 306 -4.19 -11.64 0.02
CA THR A 306 -4.08 -11.69 -1.45
C THR A 306 -5.42 -11.44 -2.14
N ILE A 307 -6.50 -12.06 -1.67
CA ILE A 307 -7.83 -11.87 -2.24
C ILE A 307 -8.35 -10.45 -2.00
N GLU A 308 -8.16 -9.93 -0.79
CA GLU A 308 -8.60 -8.59 -0.39
C GLU A 308 -7.88 -7.49 -1.18
N SER A 309 -6.54 -7.45 -1.16
CA SER A 309 -5.77 -6.43 -1.87
C SER A 309 -5.99 -6.51 -3.38
N SER A 310 -6.19 -7.72 -3.95
CA SER A 310 -6.53 -7.88 -5.37
C SER A 310 -7.90 -7.30 -5.70
N LEU A 311 -8.92 -7.53 -4.86
CA LEU A 311 -10.26 -6.98 -5.06
C LEU A 311 -10.27 -5.45 -4.91
N ALA A 312 -9.57 -4.93 -3.90
CA ALA A 312 -9.51 -3.51 -3.61
C ALA A 312 -8.76 -2.74 -4.73
N LEU A 313 -7.59 -3.22 -5.15
CA LEU A 313 -6.87 -2.64 -6.29
C LEU A 313 -7.59 -2.78 -7.62
N PHE A 314 -8.34 -3.86 -7.84
CA PHE A 314 -9.17 -4.00 -9.04
C PHE A 314 -10.32 -2.99 -9.07
N LEU A 315 -10.92 -2.68 -7.91
CA LEU A 315 -11.91 -1.62 -7.79
C LEU A 315 -11.29 -0.24 -8.08
N SER A 316 -10.11 0.06 -7.51
CA SER A 316 -9.40 1.32 -7.81
C SER A 316 -9.02 1.42 -9.29
N PHE A 317 -8.53 0.34 -9.91
CA PHE A 317 -8.26 0.30 -11.36
C PHE A 317 -9.50 0.65 -12.20
N ILE A 318 -10.68 0.12 -11.85
CA ILE A 318 -11.93 0.43 -12.57
C ILE A 318 -12.27 1.92 -12.45
N ILE A 319 -12.10 2.50 -11.27
CA ILE A 319 -12.35 3.94 -11.03
C ILE A 319 -11.40 4.80 -11.86
N ASN A 320 -10.10 4.52 -11.81
CA ASN A 320 -9.07 5.25 -12.56
C ASN A 320 -9.31 5.13 -14.08
N MET A 321 -9.66 3.92 -14.55
CA MET A 321 -10.07 3.71 -15.94
C MET A 321 -11.31 4.54 -16.31
N PHE A 322 -12.32 4.66 -15.44
CA PHE A 322 -13.47 5.54 -15.70
C PHE A 322 -13.04 7.01 -15.81
N VAL A 323 -12.16 7.50 -14.94
CA VAL A 323 -11.62 8.88 -15.00
C VAL A 323 -10.90 9.12 -16.33
N VAL A 324 -9.89 8.32 -16.68
CA VAL A 324 -9.12 8.49 -17.94
C VAL A 324 -10.04 8.45 -19.16
N THR A 325 -10.97 7.49 -19.23
CA THR A 325 -11.84 7.29 -20.40
C THR A 325 -12.91 8.37 -20.56
N VAL A 326 -13.41 8.91 -19.45
CA VAL A 326 -14.31 10.08 -19.41
C VAL A 326 -13.63 11.30 -20.03
N PHE A 327 -12.41 11.64 -19.60
CA PHE A 327 -11.72 12.83 -20.10
C PHE A 327 -11.15 12.65 -21.51
N ALA A 328 -10.80 11.42 -21.90
CA ALA A 328 -10.47 11.06 -23.29
C ALA A 328 -11.66 11.27 -24.25
N ALA A 329 -12.88 10.87 -23.85
CA ALA A 329 -14.09 11.09 -24.64
C ALA A 329 -14.51 12.55 -24.69
N ALA A 330 -14.34 13.26 -23.57
CA ALA A 330 -14.73 14.66 -23.44
C ALA A 330 -13.96 15.61 -24.39
N ASN A 331 -12.75 15.23 -24.85
CA ASN A 331 -11.94 16.03 -25.80
C ASN A 331 -11.78 17.49 -25.34
N LEU A 332 -11.31 17.67 -24.10
CA LEU A 332 -11.08 18.98 -23.50
C LEU A 332 -10.07 19.80 -24.34
N PRO A 333 -10.29 21.13 -24.51
CA PRO A 333 -9.34 21.99 -25.20
C PRO A 333 -8.06 22.18 -24.38
N ASP A 334 -6.94 22.38 -25.08
CA ASP A 334 -5.60 22.49 -24.49
C ASP A 334 -5.54 23.52 -23.34
N GLY A 335 -4.97 23.11 -22.20
CA GLY A 335 -4.88 23.94 -20.98
C GLY A 335 -6.13 23.93 -20.09
N THR A 336 -7.04 22.95 -20.24
CA THR A 336 -8.15 22.69 -19.30
C THR A 336 -7.98 21.41 -18.46
N ASP A 337 -6.74 20.95 -18.37
CA ASP A 337 -6.21 19.74 -17.75
C ASP A 337 -6.14 19.74 -16.20
N THR A 338 -6.60 20.81 -15.53
CA THR A 338 -6.61 20.91 -14.05
C THR A 338 -7.96 20.55 -13.45
N LEU A 339 -7.99 19.99 -12.23
CA LEU A 339 -9.23 19.47 -11.59
C LEU A 339 -10.38 20.51 -11.56
N ALA A 340 -10.07 21.79 -11.36
CA ALA A 340 -11.05 22.88 -11.34
C ALA A 340 -11.66 23.17 -12.72
N LYS A 341 -10.83 23.15 -13.78
CA LYS A 341 -11.25 23.38 -15.16
C LYS A 341 -12.03 22.18 -15.70
N ALA A 342 -11.56 20.96 -15.41
CA ALA A 342 -12.24 19.72 -15.77
C ALA A 342 -13.68 19.65 -15.24
N GLY A 343 -13.89 19.90 -13.95
CA GLY A 343 -15.20 19.88 -13.33
C GLY A 343 -16.15 20.99 -13.79
N THR A 344 -15.63 22.19 -14.11
CA THR A 344 -16.45 23.28 -14.68
C THR A 344 -16.82 23.01 -16.15
N TRP A 345 -15.87 22.49 -16.94
CA TRP A 345 -16.08 22.13 -18.34
C TRP A 345 -17.14 21.02 -18.49
N LEU A 346 -17.11 19.99 -17.63
CA LEU A 346 -18.12 18.92 -17.63
C LEU A 346 -19.54 19.46 -17.43
N ALA A 347 -19.74 20.41 -16.51
CA ALA A 347 -21.05 21.01 -16.29
C ALA A 347 -21.52 21.89 -17.46
N THR A 348 -20.64 22.64 -18.10
CA THR A 348 -21.02 23.52 -19.23
C THR A 348 -21.26 22.73 -20.51
N HIS A 349 -20.44 21.72 -20.81
CA HIS A 349 -20.57 20.93 -22.04
C HIS A 349 -21.87 20.11 -22.09
N PHE A 350 -22.21 19.43 -20.99
CA PHE A 350 -23.44 18.65 -20.90
C PHE A 350 -24.66 19.46 -20.41
N ASN A 351 -24.48 20.76 -20.13
CA ASN A 351 -25.49 21.65 -19.53
C ASN A 351 -26.13 21.08 -18.25
N MET A 352 -25.35 20.34 -17.45
CA MET A 352 -25.78 19.66 -16.23
C MET A 352 -24.91 20.10 -15.04
N PRO A 353 -25.36 21.07 -14.21
CA PRO A 353 -24.58 21.52 -13.06
C PRO A 353 -24.32 20.42 -12.02
N ALA A 354 -25.15 19.36 -12.03
CA ALA A 354 -24.94 18.16 -11.22
C ALA A 354 -23.59 17.49 -11.48
N LEU A 355 -23.06 17.48 -12.72
CA LEU A 355 -21.78 16.83 -13.03
C LEU A 355 -20.59 17.49 -12.30
N LYS A 356 -20.61 18.83 -12.17
CA LYS A 356 -19.62 19.58 -11.40
C LYS A 356 -19.66 19.19 -9.92
N ILE A 357 -20.87 19.04 -9.35
CA ILE A 357 -21.05 18.63 -7.96
C ILE A 357 -20.56 17.19 -7.77
N ILE A 358 -20.93 16.28 -8.66
CA ILE A 358 -20.52 14.87 -8.62
C ILE A 358 -18.99 14.73 -8.72
N TRP A 359 -18.34 15.48 -9.63
CA TRP A 359 -16.89 15.57 -9.72
C TRP A 359 -16.26 16.11 -8.42
N ALA A 360 -16.78 17.23 -7.91
CA ALA A 360 -16.25 17.85 -6.69
C ALA A 360 -16.42 16.97 -5.44
N VAL A 361 -17.55 16.28 -5.29
CA VAL A 361 -17.76 15.31 -4.20
C VAL A 361 -16.79 14.13 -4.32
N GLY A 362 -16.53 13.63 -5.54
CA GLY A 362 -15.55 12.57 -5.77
C GLY A 362 -14.12 12.99 -5.38
N VAL A 363 -13.69 14.18 -5.80
CA VAL A 363 -12.36 14.73 -5.46
C VAL A 363 -12.25 15.06 -3.96
N LEU A 364 -13.34 15.55 -3.32
CA LEU A 364 -13.34 15.78 -1.87
C LEU A 364 -13.29 14.46 -1.09
N ALA A 365 -14.04 13.44 -1.48
CA ALA A 365 -13.99 12.13 -0.84
C ALA A 365 -12.58 11.51 -0.92
N SER A 366 -11.97 11.61 -2.09
CA SER A 366 -10.58 11.25 -2.35
C SER A 366 -9.61 11.95 -1.39
N GLY A 367 -9.56 13.28 -1.41
CA GLY A 367 -8.66 14.11 -0.59
C GLY A 367 -9.07 14.28 0.89
N GLN A 368 -9.90 13.39 1.41
CA GLN A 368 -10.16 13.22 2.84
C GLN A 368 -9.77 11.80 3.28
N SER A 369 -9.97 10.83 2.39
CA SER A 369 -9.56 9.45 2.61
C SER A 369 -8.04 9.25 2.62
N SER A 370 -7.29 10.02 1.83
CA SER A 370 -5.82 9.98 1.83
C SER A 370 -5.22 10.66 3.09
N THR A 371 -5.88 11.65 3.70
CA THR A 371 -5.27 12.49 4.76
C THR A 371 -5.05 11.65 6.00
N MET A 372 -6.07 10.84 6.34
CA MET A 372 -6.01 9.84 7.39
C MET A 372 -4.98 8.73 7.09
N THR A 373 -4.77 8.42 5.81
CA THR A 373 -3.79 7.44 5.34
C THR A 373 -2.37 7.98 5.56
N VAL A 374 -2.12 9.24 5.18
CA VAL A 374 -0.89 10.00 5.43
C VAL A 374 -0.60 10.14 6.93
N ILE A 375 -1.58 10.55 7.74
CA ILE A 375 -1.45 10.68 9.21
C ILE A 375 -1.02 9.34 9.84
N LYS A 376 -1.63 8.22 9.43
CA LYS A 376 -1.25 6.89 9.92
C LYS A 376 0.16 6.47 9.49
N ILE A 377 0.57 6.80 8.26
CA ILE A 377 1.95 6.57 7.80
C ILE A 377 2.91 7.39 8.64
N PHE A 378 2.65 8.69 8.82
CA PHE A 378 3.49 9.60 9.57
C PHE A 378 3.65 9.15 11.02
N CYS A 379 2.55 8.83 11.71
CA CYS A 379 2.58 8.30 13.07
C CYS A 379 3.37 6.97 13.15
N SER A 380 3.14 6.03 12.22
CA SER A 380 3.88 4.75 12.19
C SER A 380 5.37 4.92 11.90
N ALA A 381 5.74 5.84 10.99
CA ALA A 381 7.12 6.17 10.68
C ALA A 381 7.84 6.84 11.87
N PHE A 382 7.16 7.76 12.56
CA PHE A 382 7.68 8.47 13.73
C PHE A 382 7.90 7.52 14.93
N VAL A 383 6.94 6.63 15.20
CA VAL A 383 7.07 5.53 16.19
C VAL A 383 8.22 4.59 15.85
N THR A 384 8.52 4.40 14.56
CA THR A 384 9.65 3.57 14.12
C THR A 384 11.01 4.25 14.31
N LEU A 385 11.05 5.56 14.62
CA LEU A 385 12.27 6.30 14.96
C LEU A 385 12.52 6.35 16.47
N ASP A 386 11.52 6.74 17.28
CA ASP A 386 11.61 6.77 18.74
C ASP A 386 10.43 6.02 19.42
N PRO A 387 10.66 4.85 20.04
CA PRO A 387 9.59 4.06 20.65
C PRO A 387 8.99 4.69 21.93
N ASN A 388 9.55 5.82 22.42
CA ASN A 388 9.10 6.46 23.65
C ASN A 388 7.98 7.50 23.44
N VAL A 389 7.63 7.85 22.19
CA VAL A 389 6.78 9.03 21.93
C VAL A 389 5.30 8.70 21.66
N CYS A 390 4.97 7.55 21.06
CA CYS A 390 3.58 7.11 20.92
C CYS A 390 3.44 5.59 21.17
N SER A 391 3.24 5.22 22.43
CA SER A 391 2.66 3.93 22.79
C SER A 391 1.16 3.94 22.47
N PHE A 392 0.74 3.15 21.46
CA PHE A 392 -0.68 2.87 21.24
C PHE A 392 -1.29 2.23 22.51
N PRO A 393 -2.39 2.77 23.06
CA PRO A 393 -3.22 2.02 23.99
C PRO A 393 -3.81 0.81 23.24
N SER A 394 -3.70 -0.36 23.85
CA SER A 394 -4.23 -1.64 23.37
C SER A 394 -5.75 -1.72 23.40
#